data_AF-A0A4U7KUK7-F1
#
_entry.id   AF-A0A4U7KUK7-F1
#
_cell.length_a   1.000
_cell.length_b   1.000
_cell.length_c   1.000
_cell.angle_alpha   90.00
_cell.angle_beta   90.00
_cell.angle_gamma   90.00
#
_symmetry.space_group_name_H-M   'P 1'
#
loop_
_entity.id
_entity.type
_entity.pdbx_description
1 polymer ?
#
loop_
_entity_poly.entity_id
_entity_poly.type
_entity_poly.pdbx_seq_one_letter_code
_entity_poly.pdbx_strand_id
1 'polypeptide(L)'
;MAPVANGINGANGQAAANGNGANVPINPTNARHELREFIRVNSDKVKYTSDTITSDYEYLNTHVEKLSHDDGTTEYVATPIQRQYQFKTERKVPRTGLMMVGWGGNNGTTITATILANKHNITWHNKDGLQVPNYYGSIVRASTIRLGTDPATGKDVWVPFSNVLPMVHPNDLVLGGWDISGLPMDQAMTRAKVLDYDLQRQVAPYMAEMKPLASVYYPDFIAQNQEERADNVLPGQSKAAHVEQIRADIREFKRQNSLDQVIVVWTANTERYSEILPGVNDTADNLLKSVEQNHDEVSPSTVFAIACILENAPYVNGAPQNTFVPGCIELAEKHKAFIGGDDLKTGQTKVKSVLAEFLVNAGIKPLSIASYNHLGNNDGYNLSSQRQFKSKEISKSSVVDDCCAANHLLYKPAVPGKKTAEGKADKGEHPDHCIVIKYQPAVGDQKVAMDDYTSELCMGGRNRLYVTNLCEDSLLASPLLLDLTILAELMTRITYKAGADDKEWNSMYSVLSLLSYSLKAPVVKPGTDVVNSLNRQRAACTNFMRACLGLAPESDLLLETRVW
;
A
#
# COMPACT_ATOMS: atom_id res chain seq x y z
N MET A 1 -49.90 -4.62 29.50
CA MET A 1 -51.13 -5.31 29.08
C MET A 1 -50.92 -5.83 27.67
N ALA A 2 -51.23 -7.10 27.48
CA ALA A 2 -51.10 -7.86 26.24
C ALA A 2 -52.11 -7.41 25.16
N PRO A 3 -52.11 -8.07 23.99
CA PRO A 3 -53.02 -9.21 23.93
C PRO A 3 -52.33 -10.51 23.50
N VAL A 4 -52.82 -11.56 24.14
CA VAL A 4 -52.58 -12.99 23.92
C VAL A 4 -53.67 -13.51 22.99
N ALA A 5 -53.34 -14.43 22.07
CA ALA A 5 -54.29 -15.43 21.60
C ALA A 5 -53.56 -16.74 21.27
N ASN A 6 -53.96 -17.80 21.99
CA ASN A 6 -53.61 -19.22 21.88
C ASN A 6 -53.95 -19.76 20.47
N GLY A 7 -53.35 -20.79 19.87
CA GLY A 7 -52.68 -22.00 20.36
C GLY A 7 -53.41 -23.24 19.78
N ILE A 8 -52.71 -24.22 19.20
CA ILE A 8 -52.97 -25.68 19.22
C ILE A 8 -51.77 -26.43 18.59
N ASN A 9 -51.37 -27.51 19.28
CA ASN A 9 -50.24 -28.41 19.07
C ASN A 9 -50.44 -29.46 17.96
N GLY A 10 -49.32 -29.99 17.45
CA GLY A 10 -49.26 -31.21 16.63
C GLY A 10 -47.85 -31.77 16.38
N ALA A 11 -47.26 -32.41 17.40
CA ALA A 11 -46.29 -33.54 17.42
C ALA A 11 -45.09 -33.66 16.43
N ASN A 12 -43.90 -33.56 17.03
CA ASN A 12 -42.71 -34.42 16.93
C ASN A 12 -42.22 -35.00 15.58
N GLY A 13 -41.08 -34.46 15.12
CA GLY A 13 -40.06 -35.20 14.38
C GLY A 13 -38.68 -34.63 14.74
N GLN A 14 -37.86 -35.39 15.47
CA GLN A 14 -36.49 -35.02 15.81
C GLN A 14 -35.66 -34.87 14.53
N ALA A 15 -35.28 -33.64 14.21
CA ALA A 15 -34.22 -33.33 13.26
C ALA A 15 -33.23 -32.38 13.95
N ALA A 16 -31.96 -32.77 13.95
CA ALA A 16 -30.87 -31.99 14.50
C ALA A 16 -30.89 -30.56 13.93
N ALA A 17 -31.08 -29.59 14.81
CA ALA A 17 -31.08 -28.17 14.47
C ALA A 17 -29.63 -27.70 14.24
N ASN A 18 -29.12 -27.87 13.03
CA ASN A 18 -28.09 -26.99 12.48
C ASN A 18 -28.75 -25.65 12.14
N GLY A 19 -28.94 -24.81 13.14
CA GLY A 19 -29.38 -23.43 12.96
C GLY A 19 -28.24 -22.59 12.39
N ASN A 20 -28.18 -22.46 11.06
CA ASN A 20 -27.56 -21.33 10.34
C ASN A 20 -28.03 -21.30 8.87
N GLY A 21 -29.35 -21.33 8.68
CA GLY A 21 -30.00 -21.29 7.36
C GLY A 21 -30.71 -19.98 7.03
N ALA A 22 -30.37 -18.87 7.70
CA ALA A 22 -30.74 -17.55 7.20
C ALA A 22 -29.69 -17.13 6.17
N ASN A 23 -30.12 -16.82 4.95
CA ASN A 23 -29.25 -16.42 3.85
C ASN A 23 -28.62 -15.05 4.19
N VAL A 24 -27.53 -15.04 4.97
CA VAL A 24 -26.89 -13.80 5.42
C VAL A 24 -26.39 -13.03 4.19
N PRO A 25 -26.85 -11.78 3.96
CA PRO A 25 -26.48 -11.02 2.79
C PRO A 25 -24.96 -10.84 2.68
N ILE A 26 -24.41 -11.00 1.47
CA ILE A 26 -23.02 -10.69 1.18
C ILE A 26 -22.79 -9.19 1.43
N ASN A 27 -21.75 -8.85 2.19
CA ASN A 27 -21.37 -7.46 2.42
C ASN A 27 -21.07 -6.75 1.08
N PRO A 28 -21.50 -5.49 0.86
CA PRO A 28 -21.24 -4.77 -0.38
C PRO A 28 -19.77 -4.70 -0.80
N THR A 29 -18.82 -4.70 0.13
CA THR A 29 -17.38 -4.66 -0.20
C THR A 29 -16.85 -6.01 -0.74
N ASN A 30 -17.53 -7.10 -0.40
CA ASN A 30 -17.28 -8.46 -0.90
C ASN A 30 -18.11 -8.80 -2.15
N ALA A 31 -19.09 -7.96 -2.50
CA ALA A 31 -19.96 -8.21 -3.64
C ALA A 31 -19.20 -8.05 -4.97
N ARG A 32 -19.59 -8.88 -5.94
CA ARG A 32 -19.09 -8.88 -7.32
C ARG A 32 -19.80 -7.82 -8.16
N HIS A 33 -19.61 -6.55 -7.83
CA HIS A 33 -20.26 -5.44 -8.54
C HIS A 33 -19.91 -5.44 -10.03
N GLU A 34 -18.71 -5.87 -10.39
CA GLU A 34 -18.23 -5.98 -11.76
C GLU A 34 -19.06 -6.92 -12.66
N LEU A 35 -19.90 -7.79 -12.08
CA LEU A 35 -20.81 -8.67 -12.82
C LEU A 35 -22.17 -8.02 -13.11
N ARG A 36 -22.50 -6.89 -12.47
CA ARG A 36 -23.82 -6.24 -12.53
C ARG A 36 -23.75 -4.78 -12.96
N GLU A 37 -22.63 -4.12 -12.71
CA GLU A 37 -22.38 -2.72 -12.98
C GLU A 37 -21.17 -2.59 -13.91
N PHE A 38 -21.30 -1.77 -14.95
CA PHE A 38 -20.20 -1.49 -15.87
C PHE A 38 -20.20 -0.02 -16.27
N ILE A 39 -19.00 0.53 -16.46
CA ILE A 39 -18.82 1.89 -16.96
C ILE A 39 -18.58 1.82 -18.46
N ARG A 40 -19.35 2.62 -19.22
CA ARG A 40 -19.09 2.89 -20.63
C ARG A 40 -19.02 4.39 -20.84
N VAL A 41 -17.83 4.89 -21.14
CA VAL A 41 -17.65 6.29 -21.55
C VAL A 41 -18.10 6.44 -23.00
N ASN A 42 -19.07 7.33 -23.22
CA ASN A 42 -19.56 7.68 -24.56
C ASN A 42 -18.73 8.84 -25.13
N SER A 43 -17.56 8.52 -25.67
CA SER A 43 -16.65 9.48 -26.31
C SER A 43 -15.92 8.83 -27.48
N ASP A 44 -15.64 9.61 -28.51
CA ASP A 44 -14.75 9.29 -29.63
C ASP A 44 -13.31 9.04 -29.21
N LYS A 45 -12.88 9.56 -28.04
CA LYS A 45 -11.55 9.37 -27.45
C LYS A 45 -11.36 8.00 -26.82
N VAL A 46 -12.38 7.14 -26.77
CA VAL A 46 -12.29 5.84 -26.10
C VAL A 46 -12.86 4.74 -26.97
N LYS A 47 -12.08 3.68 -27.16
CA LYS A 47 -12.49 2.48 -27.89
C LYS A 47 -12.47 1.27 -26.97
N TYR A 48 -13.58 0.54 -26.98
CA TYR A 48 -13.73 -0.73 -26.27
C TYR A 48 -13.74 -1.89 -27.27
N THR A 49 -12.91 -2.89 -27.05
CA THR A 49 -12.97 -4.21 -27.70
C THR A 49 -13.25 -5.28 -26.64
N SER A 50 -13.38 -6.55 -27.02
CA SER A 50 -13.42 -7.66 -26.06
C SER A 50 -12.17 -7.71 -25.19
N ASP A 51 -11.02 -7.31 -25.75
CA ASP A 51 -9.70 -7.56 -25.16
C ASP A 51 -9.10 -6.30 -24.50
N THR A 52 -9.44 -5.11 -24.98
CA THR A 52 -8.78 -3.86 -24.58
C THR A 52 -9.75 -2.68 -24.42
N ILE A 53 -9.36 -1.76 -23.55
CA ILE A 53 -9.83 -0.37 -23.53
C ILE A 53 -8.66 0.47 -24.04
N THR A 54 -8.90 1.32 -25.04
CA THR A 54 -7.91 2.29 -25.52
C THR A 54 -8.47 3.68 -25.40
N SER A 55 -7.71 4.60 -24.82
CA SER A 55 -8.12 5.99 -24.64
C SER A 55 -7.07 6.98 -25.15
N ASP A 56 -7.51 8.04 -25.82
CA ASP A 56 -6.72 9.23 -26.08
C ASP A 56 -6.89 10.19 -24.89
N TYR A 57 -5.78 10.66 -24.36
CA TYR A 57 -5.75 11.50 -23.17
C TYR A 57 -4.76 12.65 -23.33
N GLU A 58 -5.27 13.86 -23.12
CA GLU A 58 -4.47 15.08 -23.11
C GLU A 58 -4.02 15.37 -21.68
N TYR A 59 -2.72 15.24 -21.42
CA TYR A 59 -2.13 15.61 -20.16
C TYR A 59 -1.76 17.09 -20.16
N LEU A 60 -2.48 17.87 -19.37
CA LEU A 60 -2.23 19.30 -19.17
C LEU A 60 -1.32 19.50 -17.94
N ASN A 61 -0.32 20.36 -18.08
CA ASN A 61 0.56 20.76 -16.98
C ASN A 61 1.04 22.20 -17.20
N THR A 62 1.86 22.72 -16.30
CA THR A 62 2.45 24.06 -16.41
C THR A 62 3.93 23.99 -16.05
N HIS A 63 4.78 24.47 -16.95
CA HIS A 63 6.18 24.75 -16.64
C HIS A 63 6.29 26.14 -16.02
N VAL A 64 7.11 26.28 -14.98
CA VAL A 64 7.29 27.55 -14.28
C VAL A 64 8.76 27.90 -14.25
N GLU A 65 9.11 29.06 -14.81
CA GLU A 65 10.42 29.68 -14.68
C GLU A 65 10.35 30.81 -13.65
N LYS A 66 11.35 30.89 -12.77
CA LYS A 66 11.48 31.95 -11.77
C LYS A 66 12.56 32.93 -12.23
N LEU A 67 12.15 34.13 -12.60
CA LEU A 67 13.05 35.21 -13.02
C LEU A 67 13.24 36.20 -11.87
N SER A 68 14.49 36.42 -11.49
CA SER A 68 14.85 37.46 -10.51
C SER A 68 15.32 38.70 -11.27
N HIS A 69 14.70 39.84 -10.99
CA HIS A 69 15.01 41.13 -11.63
C HIS A 69 16.00 41.94 -10.79
N ASP A 70 16.72 42.87 -11.42
CA ASP A 70 17.75 43.71 -10.78
C ASP A 70 17.18 44.63 -9.67
N ASP A 71 15.88 44.94 -9.75
CA ASP A 71 15.16 45.70 -8.72
C ASP A 71 14.75 44.87 -7.49
N GLY A 72 15.14 43.60 -7.46
CA GLY A 72 14.85 42.65 -6.38
C GLY A 72 13.48 41.98 -6.49
N THR A 73 12.68 42.26 -7.52
CA THR A 73 11.40 41.57 -7.75
C THR A 73 11.62 40.18 -8.33
N THR A 74 10.64 39.30 -8.11
CA THR A 74 10.61 37.96 -8.68
C THR A 74 9.36 37.81 -9.54
N GLU A 75 9.56 37.37 -10.78
CA GLU A 75 8.49 37.01 -11.70
C GLU A 75 8.44 35.48 -11.85
N TYR A 76 7.22 34.94 -11.89
CA TYR A 76 6.97 33.54 -12.19
C TYR A 76 6.33 33.44 -13.57
N VAL A 77 7.11 33.00 -14.57
CA VAL A 77 6.62 32.80 -15.94
C VAL A 77 6.03 31.40 -16.02
N ALA A 78 4.69 31.32 -15.98
CA ALA A 78 3.94 30.08 -16.08
C ALA A 78 3.56 29.80 -17.54
N THR A 79 4.15 28.75 -18.13
CA THR A 79 3.87 28.30 -19.50
C THR A 79 3.01 27.04 -19.46
N PRO A 80 1.72 27.12 -19.87
CA PRO A 80 0.88 25.94 -20.04
C PRO A 80 1.48 25.00 -21.08
N ILE A 81 1.53 23.71 -20.76
CA ILE A 81 1.96 22.67 -21.68
C ILE A 81 0.89 21.59 -21.79
N GLN A 82 0.87 20.94 -22.94
CA GLN A 82 0.00 19.82 -23.20
C GLN A 82 0.81 18.69 -23.82
N ARG A 83 0.51 17.46 -23.44
CA ARG A 83 1.11 16.26 -24.04
C ARG A 83 0.04 15.21 -24.29
N GLN A 84 -0.01 14.72 -25.52
CA GLN A 84 -0.92 13.65 -25.89
C GLN A 84 -0.37 12.29 -25.46
N TYR A 85 -1.23 11.51 -24.82
CA TYR A 85 -1.01 10.12 -24.48
C TYR A 85 -2.10 9.27 -25.10
N GLN A 86 -1.76 8.04 -25.45
CA GLN A 86 -2.74 6.98 -25.60
C GLN A 86 -2.51 5.96 -24.50
N PHE A 87 -3.56 5.54 -23.79
CA PHE A 87 -3.50 4.44 -22.85
C PHE A 87 -4.18 3.21 -23.45
N LYS A 88 -3.66 2.03 -23.14
CA LYS A 88 -4.27 0.75 -23.44
C LYS A 88 -4.30 -0.10 -22.17
N THR A 89 -5.50 -0.47 -21.75
CA THR A 89 -5.74 -1.37 -20.61
C THR A 89 -6.30 -2.69 -21.13
N GLU A 90 -5.64 -3.80 -20.83
CA GLU A 90 -6.17 -5.13 -21.13
C GLU A 90 -7.36 -5.44 -20.20
N ARG A 91 -8.44 -6.01 -20.77
CA ARG A 91 -9.70 -6.24 -20.06
C ARG A 91 -9.77 -7.58 -19.35
N LYS A 92 -9.05 -8.59 -19.87
CA LYS A 92 -8.98 -9.91 -19.24
C LYS A 92 -8.21 -9.80 -17.93
N VAL A 93 -8.90 -10.00 -16.82
CA VAL A 93 -8.28 -10.06 -15.49
C VAL A 93 -7.56 -11.41 -15.37
N PRO A 94 -6.24 -11.42 -15.09
CA PRO A 94 -5.44 -12.64 -14.99
C PRO A 94 -5.83 -13.45 -13.74
N ARG A 95 -5.58 -14.76 -13.78
CA ARG A 95 -5.57 -15.56 -12.56
C ARG A 95 -4.30 -15.21 -11.77
N THR A 96 -4.49 -14.55 -10.63
CA THR A 96 -3.40 -13.89 -9.91
C THR A 96 -3.06 -14.60 -8.61
N GLY A 97 -1.78 -14.90 -8.42
CA GLY A 97 -1.22 -15.32 -7.15
C GLY A 97 -0.70 -14.14 -6.33
N LEU A 98 -0.94 -14.16 -5.02
CA LEU A 98 -0.30 -13.29 -4.05
C LEU A 98 0.64 -14.14 -3.20
N MET A 99 1.94 -13.92 -3.35
CA MET A 99 2.95 -14.52 -2.48
C MET A 99 3.46 -13.49 -1.47
N MET A 100 3.45 -13.85 -0.19
CA MET A 100 3.89 -12.95 0.89
C MET A 100 5.20 -13.41 1.50
N VAL A 101 6.18 -12.51 1.61
CA VAL A 101 7.33 -12.76 2.49
C VAL A 101 6.92 -12.39 3.91
N GLY A 102 7.04 -13.33 4.86
CA GLY A 102 6.45 -13.21 6.20
C GLY A 102 4.98 -13.66 6.26
N TRP A 103 4.60 -14.66 5.46
CA TRP A 103 3.20 -15.11 5.35
C TRP A 103 2.60 -15.56 6.69
N GLY A 104 3.39 -16.22 7.54
CA GLY A 104 2.97 -16.64 8.89
C GLY A 104 3.01 -15.52 9.94
N GLY A 105 3.29 -14.27 9.55
CA GLY A 105 3.22 -13.10 10.43
C GLY A 105 1.79 -12.66 10.74
N ASN A 106 1.64 -11.62 11.57
CA ASN A 106 0.32 -11.08 11.92
C ASN A 106 -0.47 -10.63 10.69
N ASN A 107 0.15 -9.86 9.80
CA ASN A 107 -0.50 -9.38 8.57
C ASN A 107 -0.84 -10.53 7.61
N GLY A 108 0.13 -11.43 7.35
CA GLY A 108 -0.05 -12.52 6.39
C GLY A 108 -1.13 -13.52 6.81
N THR A 109 -1.24 -13.83 8.10
CA THR A 109 -2.33 -14.67 8.63
C THR A 109 -3.68 -13.95 8.59
N THR A 110 -3.70 -12.66 8.96
CA THR A 110 -4.93 -11.85 8.98
C THR A 110 -5.52 -11.66 7.58
N ILE A 111 -4.72 -11.32 6.57
CA ILE A 111 -5.21 -11.17 5.20
C ILE A 111 -5.68 -12.51 4.61
N THR A 112 -4.97 -13.61 4.92
CA THR A 112 -5.36 -14.96 4.46
C THR A 112 -6.72 -15.34 5.03
N ALA A 113 -6.90 -15.17 6.34
CA ALA A 113 -8.17 -15.44 7.00
C ALA A 113 -9.30 -14.52 6.50
N THR A 114 -9.00 -13.23 6.26
CA THR A 114 -9.95 -12.25 5.72
C THR A 114 -10.46 -12.68 4.34
N ILE A 115 -9.56 -13.08 3.44
CA ILE A 115 -9.93 -13.53 2.09
C ILE A 115 -10.78 -14.81 2.16
N LEU A 116 -10.37 -15.78 2.98
CA LEU A 116 -11.09 -17.05 3.14
C LEU A 116 -12.48 -16.84 3.75
N ALA A 117 -12.58 -16.01 4.79
CA ALA A 117 -13.86 -15.68 5.40
C ALA A 117 -14.82 -15.01 4.41
N ASN A 118 -14.33 -14.06 3.60
CA ASN A 118 -15.13 -13.42 2.55
C ASN A 118 -15.52 -14.39 1.42
N LYS A 119 -14.58 -15.25 0.99
CA LYS A 119 -14.80 -16.24 -0.08
C LYS A 119 -15.85 -17.27 0.30
N HIS A 120 -15.85 -17.71 1.55
CA HIS A 120 -16.78 -18.72 2.07
C HIS A 120 -17.99 -18.14 2.82
N ASN A 121 -18.11 -16.81 2.85
CA ASN A 121 -19.14 -16.08 3.59
C ASN A 121 -19.28 -16.54 5.06
N ILE A 122 -18.14 -16.73 5.72
CA ILE A 122 -18.04 -17.21 7.12
C ILE A 122 -18.45 -16.08 8.06
N THR A 123 -19.60 -16.22 8.71
CA THR A 123 -20.12 -15.28 9.71
C THR A 123 -19.80 -15.76 11.12
N TRP A 124 -19.43 -14.86 12.02
CA TRP A 124 -19.07 -15.22 13.40
C TRP A 124 -19.80 -14.33 14.39
N HIS A 125 -19.89 -14.75 15.65
CA HIS A 125 -20.37 -13.88 16.71
C HIS A 125 -19.21 -13.26 17.47
N ASN A 126 -19.34 -11.99 17.80
CA ASN A 126 -18.57 -11.37 18.86
C ASN A 126 -19.53 -10.80 19.93
N LYS A 127 -19.01 -10.05 20.89
CA LYS A 127 -19.81 -9.47 21.98
C LYS A 127 -20.91 -8.51 21.49
N ASP A 128 -20.78 -7.98 20.28
CA ASP A 128 -21.70 -7.02 19.67
C ASP A 128 -22.73 -7.70 18.74
N GLY A 129 -22.64 -9.03 18.59
CA GLY A 129 -23.58 -9.84 17.83
C GLY A 129 -22.95 -10.51 16.60
N LEU A 130 -23.81 -10.87 15.64
CA LEU A 130 -23.41 -11.53 14.39
C LEU A 130 -22.63 -10.55 13.50
N GLN A 131 -21.45 -10.97 13.08
CA GLN A 131 -20.56 -10.28 12.16
C GLN A 131 -20.56 -10.95 10.79
N VAL A 132 -20.38 -10.15 9.74
CA VAL A 132 -20.34 -10.59 8.34
C VAL A 132 -18.98 -10.19 7.75
N PRO A 133 -18.32 -11.10 7.00
CA PRO A 133 -17.00 -10.81 6.44
C PRO A 133 -17.11 -9.69 5.40
N ASN A 134 -16.09 -8.82 5.38
CA ASN A 134 -16.03 -7.64 4.53
C ASN A 134 -14.57 -7.29 4.21
N TYR A 135 -14.38 -6.26 3.38
CA TYR A 135 -13.09 -5.68 3.02
C TYR A 135 -12.98 -4.20 3.44
N TYR A 136 -13.52 -3.84 4.61
CA TYR A 136 -13.38 -2.49 5.13
C TYR A 136 -11.91 -2.08 5.27
N GLY A 137 -11.63 -0.80 5.04
CA GLY A 137 -10.27 -0.24 5.04
C GLY A 137 -9.54 -0.31 3.69
N SER A 138 -9.99 -1.13 2.74
CA SER A 138 -9.45 -1.18 1.38
C SER A 138 -9.98 -0.01 0.55
N ILE A 139 -9.09 0.77 -0.06
CA ILE A 139 -9.51 1.85 -0.98
C ILE A 139 -10.14 1.25 -2.25
N VAL A 140 -9.67 0.09 -2.71
CA VAL A 140 -10.13 -0.53 -3.94
C VAL A 140 -11.52 -1.18 -3.76
N ARG A 141 -11.79 -1.77 -2.59
CA ARG A 141 -13.02 -2.54 -2.32
C ARG A 141 -14.05 -1.83 -1.46
N ALA A 142 -13.64 -0.83 -0.67
CA ALA A 142 -14.51 -0.11 0.26
C ALA A 142 -14.52 1.41 0.03
N SER A 143 -14.14 1.89 -1.16
CA SER A 143 -14.31 3.30 -1.54
C SER A 143 -14.95 3.45 -2.92
N THR A 144 -15.41 4.66 -3.21
CA THR A 144 -16.04 5.05 -4.48
C THR A 144 -15.26 6.15 -5.18
N ILE A 145 -15.56 6.36 -6.46
CA ILE A 145 -15.05 7.46 -7.29
C ILE A 145 -16.25 8.19 -7.87
N ARG A 146 -16.22 9.53 -7.84
CA ARG A 146 -17.21 10.36 -8.53
C ARG A 146 -17.00 10.19 -10.04
N LEU A 147 -18.02 9.67 -10.73
CA LEU A 147 -17.97 9.49 -12.17
C LEU A 147 -18.33 10.80 -12.89
N GLY A 148 -19.38 11.47 -12.41
CA GLY A 148 -19.91 12.73 -12.92
C GLY A 148 -21.21 13.09 -12.21
N THR A 149 -22.09 13.83 -12.88
CA THR A 149 -23.42 14.22 -12.38
C THR A 149 -24.54 13.61 -13.21
N ASP A 150 -25.67 13.30 -12.58
CA ASP A 150 -26.91 12.93 -13.26
C ASP A 150 -27.54 14.21 -13.84
N PRO A 151 -27.73 14.33 -15.17
CA PRO A 151 -28.30 15.52 -15.78
C PRO A 151 -29.77 15.78 -15.38
N ALA A 152 -30.52 14.75 -14.97
CA ALA A 152 -31.92 14.90 -14.57
C ALA A 152 -32.06 15.44 -13.15
N THR A 153 -31.14 15.10 -12.24
CA THR A 153 -31.23 15.49 -10.83
C THR A 153 -30.15 16.47 -10.37
N GLY A 154 -29.09 16.68 -11.16
CA GLY A 154 -27.91 17.47 -10.80
C GLY A 154 -27.07 16.86 -9.67
N LYS A 155 -27.28 15.58 -9.33
CA LYS A 155 -26.60 14.93 -8.19
C LYS A 155 -25.37 14.17 -8.68
N ASP A 156 -24.36 14.11 -7.83
CA ASP A 156 -23.17 13.31 -8.11
C ASP A 156 -23.51 11.82 -8.20
N VAL A 157 -22.94 11.18 -9.22
CA VAL A 157 -22.98 9.74 -9.42
C VAL A 157 -21.64 9.14 -8.99
N TRP A 158 -21.69 8.26 -8.01
CA TRP A 158 -20.53 7.58 -7.44
C TRP A 158 -20.54 6.11 -7.84
N VAL A 159 -19.39 5.61 -8.26
CA VAL A 159 -19.19 4.20 -8.62
C VAL A 159 -18.15 3.55 -7.71
N PRO A 160 -18.22 2.23 -7.46
CA PRO A 160 -17.15 1.53 -6.74
C PRO A 160 -15.80 1.77 -7.41
N PHE A 161 -14.76 1.99 -6.61
CA PHE A 161 -13.39 2.20 -7.13
C PHE A 161 -12.97 1.07 -8.08
N SER A 162 -13.24 -0.18 -7.68
CA SER A 162 -12.91 -1.39 -8.45
C SER A 162 -13.71 -1.57 -9.74
N ASN A 163 -14.76 -0.78 -9.97
CA ASN A 163 -15.54 -0.84 -11.21
C ASN A 163 -15.02 0.10 -12.30
N VAL A 164 -14.07 0.99 -11.97
CA VAL A 164 -13.55 1.97 -12.94
C VAL A 164 -12.74 1.29 -14.04
N LEU A 165 -11.92 0.30 -13.69
CA LEU A 165 -11.24 -0.57 -14.64
C LEU A 165 -11.40 -2.03 -14.20
N PRO A 166 -11.31 -3.02 -15.11
CA PRO A 166 -11.32 -4.42 -14.73
C PRO A 166 -10.15 -4.74 -13.78
N MET A 167 -10.45 -5.20 -12.57
CA MET A 167 -9.48 -5.46 -11.50
C MET A 167 -9.69 -6.85 -10.90
N VAL A 168 -8.62 -7.41 -10.32
CA VAL A 168 -8.70 -8.63 -9.52
C VAL A 168 -9.63 -8.42 -8.32
N HIS A 169 -10.52 -9.39 -8.10
CA HIS A 169 -11.29 -9.47 -6.87
C HIS A 169 -10.50 -10.25 -5.81
N PRO A 170 -10.44 -9.79 -4.54
CA PRO A 170 -9.67 -10.47 -3.49
C PRO A 170 -9.97 -11.98 -3.33
N ASN A 171 -11.24 -12.39 -3.45
CA ASN A 171 -11.65 -13.81 -3.35
C ASN A 171 -11.03 -14.74 -4.43
N ASP A 172 -10.51 -14.18 -5.52
CA ASP A 172 -9.86 -14.93 -6.60
C ASP A 172 -8.35 -15.08 -6.43
N LEU A 173 -7.76 -14.36 -5.47
CA LEU A 173 -6.34 -14.47 -5.19
C LEU A 173 -6.01 -15.88 -4.71
N VAL A 174 -4.98 -16.46 -5.31
CA VAL A 174 -4.35 -17.69 -4.80
C VAL A 174 -3.22 -17.27 -3.88
N LEU A 175 -3.24 -17.76 -2.64
CA LEU A 175 -2.35 -17.31 -1.58
C LEU A 175 -1.19 -18.28 -1.38
N GLY A 176 -0.01 -17.74 -1.15
CA GLY A 176 1.20 -18.49 -0.83
C GLY A 176 2.24 -17.57 -0.20
N GLY A 177 3.45 -18.09 0.01
CA GLY A 177 4.55 -17.26 0.47
C GLY A 177 5.55 -18.01 1.33
N TRP A 178 6.43 -17.22 1.94
CA TRP A 178 7.56 -17.69 2.73
C TRP A 178 7.47 -17.16 4.15
N ASP A 179 7.99 -17.92 5.10
CA ASP A 179 8.20 -17.43 6.46
C ASP A 179 9.36 -18.21 7.08
N ILE A 180 10.21 -17.51 7.85
CA ILE A 180 11.28 -18.14 8.64
C ILE A 180 10.73 -19.06 9.73
N SER A 181 9.44 -18.97 10.07
CA SER A 181 8.73 -19.89 10.97
C SER A 181 7.83 -20.83 10.16
N GLY A 182 8.00 -22.14 10.33
CA GLY A 182 7.26 -23.20 9.62
C GLY A 182 5.87 -23.51 10.20
N LEU A 183 5.40 -22.71 11.16
CA LEU A 183 4.06 -22.90 11.73
C LEU A 183 2.98 -22.90 10.63
N PRO A 184 2.08 -23.89 10.64
CA PRO A 184 0.88 -23.88 9.80
C PRO A 184 0.04 -22.61 10.02
N MET A 185 -0.66 -22.17 8.98
CA MET A 185 -1.29 -20.84 8.95
C MET A 185 -2.41 -20.68 9.98
N ASP A 186 -3.14 -21.73 10.32
CA ASP A 186 -4.14 -21.74 11.40
C ASP A 186 -3.51 -21.49 12.77
N GLN A 187 -2.39 -22.16 13.07
CA GLN A 187 -1.64 -21.97 14.32
C GLN A 187 -0.97 -20.59 14.35
N ALA A 188 -0.45 -20.13 13.21
CA ALA A 188 0.11 -18.80 13.07
C ALA A 188 -0.94 -17.70 13.31
N MET A 189 -2.18 -17.90 12.83
CA MET A 189 -3.32 -17.02 13.13
C MET A 189 -3.63 -16.99 14.63
N THR A 190 -3.64 -18.13 15.30
CA THR A 190 -3.81 -18.19 16.77
C THR A 190 -2.67 -17.48 17.51
N ARG A 191 -1.42 -17.63 17.05
CA ARG A 191 -0.26 -16.90 17.58
C ARG A 191 -0.41 -15.38 17.43
N ALA A 192 -0.96 -14.93 16.30
CA ALA A 192 -1.10 -13.50 16.00
C ALA A 192 -2.10 -12.78 16.91
N LYS A 193 -3.13 -13.48 17.40
CA LYS A 193 -4.17 -12.95 18.31
C LYS A 193 -4.86 -11.67 17.82
N VAL A 194 -5.12 -11.60 16.51
CA VAL A 194 -5.77 -10.45 15.86
C VAL A 194 -7.28 -10.65 15.76
N LEU A 195 -7.71 -11.80 15.25
CA LEU A 195 -9.12 -12.06 14.92
C LEU A 195 -9.90 -12.54 16.14
N ASP A 196 -11.22 -12.28 16.15
CA ASP A 196 -12.14 -12.86 17.12
C ASP A 196 -11.99 -14.39 17.16
N TYR A 197 -12.00 -14.97 18.37
CA TYR A 197 -11.79 -16.41 18.54
C TYR A 197 -12.81 -17.27 17.79
N ASP A 198 -14.08 -16.83 17.70
CA ASP A 198 -15.10 -17.55 16.95
C ASP A 198 -14.79 -17.57 15.45
N LEU A 199 -14.31 -16.45 14.89
CA LEU A 199 -13.85 -16.40 13.50
C LEU A 199 -12.65 -17.33 13.29
N GLN A 200 -11.68 -17.31 14.20
CA GLN A 200 -10.51 -18.20 14.12
C GLN A 200 -10.92 -19.67 14.04
N ARG A 201 -11.84 -20.12 14.90
CA ARG A 201 -12.36 -21.50 14.88
C ARG A 201 -13.00 -21.88 13.56
N GLN A 202 -13.76 -20.96 12.96
CA GLN A 202 -14.49 -21.22 11.72
C GLN A 202 -13.59 -21.21 10.48
N VAL A 203 -12.54 -20.37 10.46
CA VAL A 203 -11.61 -20.27 9.32
C VAL A 203 -10.48 -21.30 9.42
N ALA A 204 -10.12 -21.78 10.61
CA ALA A 204 -9.01 -22.72 10.82
C ALA A 204 -9.02 -23.95 9.88
N PRO A 205 -10.16 -24.63 9.60
CA PRO A 205 -10.18 -25.75 8.66
C PRO A 205 -9.70 -25.40 7.24
N TYR A 206 -9.88 -24.15 6.81
CA TYR A 206 -9.42 -23.67 5.50
C TYR A 206 -7.94 -23.27 5.49
N MET A 207 -7.32 -23.06 6.66
CA MET A 207 -5.93 -22.63 6.81
C MET A 207 -4.99 -23.74 7.28
N ALA A 208 -5.51 -24.85 7.82
CA ALA A 208 -4.71 -25.90 8.43
C ALA A 208 -3.71 -26.58 7.47
N GLU A 209 -4.06 -26.68 6.18
CA GLU A 209 -3.18 -27.25 5.16
C GLU A 209 -2.22 -26.23 4.52
N MET A 210 -2.41 -24.93 4.79
CA MET A 210 -1.56 -23.87 4.27
C MET A 210 -0.30 -23.76 5.14
N LYS A 211 0.87 -23.89 4.50
CA LYS A 211 2.18 -23.77 5.18
C LYS A 211 3.11 -22.83 4.41
N PRO A 212 3.84 -21.96 5.11
CA PRO A 212 4.86 -21.14 4.48
C PRO A 212 6.01 -21.98 3.90
N LEU A 213 6.51 -21.58 2.73
CA LEU A 213 7.79 -22.05 2.21
C LEU A 213 8.94 -21.56 3.11
N ALA A 214 10.05 -22.29 3.10
CA ALA A 214 11.25 -21.91 3.82
C ALA A 214 11.83 -20.59 3.28
N SER A 215 12.14 -19.64 4.16
CA SER A 215 12.57 -18.29 3.77
C SER A 215 14.08 -18.08 3.91
N VAL A 216 14.60 -17.06 3.25
CA VAL A 216 15.95 -16.54 3.52
C VAL A 216 15.98 -15.93 4.93
N TYR A 217 17.02 -16.25 5.69
CA TYR A 217 17.28 -15.69 7.02
C TYR A 217 18.74 -15.29 7.16
N TYR A 218 19.01 -13.98 7.23
CA TYR A 218 20.33 -13.42 7.54
C TYR A 218 20.24 -12.71 8.90
N PRO A 219 20.77 -13.30 9.99
CA PRO A 219 20.53 -12.82 11.36
C PRO A 219 20.84 -11.34 11.60
N ASP A 220 21.87 -10.79 10.94
CA ASP A 220 22.29 -9.39 11.12
C ASP A 220 21.23 -8.36 10.67
N PHE A 221 20.30 -8.75 9.78
CA PHE A 221 19.34 -7.81 9.22
C PHE A 221 18.12 -7.55 10.10
N ILE A 222 17.73 -8.51 10.95
CA ILE A 222 16.57 -8.39 11.85
C ILE A 222 17.01 -8.40 13.32
N ALA A 223 16.07 -8.21 14.25
CA ALA A 223 16.44 -8.23 15.66
C ALA A 223 16.86 -9.64 16.10
N GLN A 224 17.90 -9.74 16.93
CA GLN A 224 18.41 -11.03 17.44
C GLN A 224 17.34 -11.85 18.16
N ASN A 225 16.34 -11.18 18.73
CA ASN A 225 15.19 -11.81 19.38
C ASN A 225 14.26 -12.60 18.43
N GLN A 226 14.54 -12.62 17.13
CA GLN A 226 13.83 -13.44 16.14
C GLN A 226 14.49 -14.82 15.92
N GLU A 227 15.66 -15.08 16.53
CA GLU A 227 16.43 -16.33 16.33
C GLU A 227 15.61 -17.58 16.65
N GLU A 228 14.90 -17.60 17.79
CA GLU A 228 14.06 -18.74 18.19
C GLU A 228 12.85 -18.97 17.25
N ARG A 229 12.46 -17.96 16.45
CA ARG A 229 11.36 -18.06 15.49
C ARG A 229 11.82 -18.68 14.15
N ALA A 230 13.13 -18.73 13.89
CA ALA A 230 13.69 -19.11 12.59
C ALA A 230 13.91 -20.63 12.48
N ASP A 231 12.85 -21.42 12.35
CA ASP A 231 12.89 -22.89 12.21
C ASP A 231 12.64 -23.40 10.77
N ASN A 232 12.35 -22.50 9.83
CA ASN A 232 11.99 -22.80 8.44
C ASN A 232 12.78 -21.92 7.46
N VAL A 233 14.08 -22.20 7.36
CA VAL A 233 15.03 -21.38 6.60
C VAL A 233 15.63 -22.14 5.42
N LEU A 234 15.94 -21.42 4.34
CA LEU A 234 16.68 -21.99 3.21
C LEU A 234 18.10 -22.37 3.66
N PRO A 235 18.61 -23.55 3.26
CA PRO A 235 19.93 -24.01 3.66
C PRO A 235 21.05 -23.30 2.89
N GLY A 236 22.22 -23.19 3.52
CA GLY A 236 23.41 -22.62 2.92
C GLY A 236 23.58 -21.11 3.18
N GLN A 237 24.66 -20.55 2.65
CA GLN A 237 25.02 -19.13 2.81
C GLN A 237 25.16 -18.40 1.47
N SER A 238 24.92 -19.10 0.35
CA SER A 238 25.04 -18.51 -0.98
C SER A 238 23.81 -17.66 -1.29
N LYS A 239 23.97 -16.34 -1.30
CA LYS A 239 22.91 -15.39 -1.67
C LYS A 239 22.46 -15.62 -3.11
N ALA A 240 23.37 -15.99 -4.01
CA ALA A 240 23.03 -16.38 -5.39
C ALA A 240 22.14 -17.63 -5.44
N ALA A 241 22.46 -18.67 -4.65
CA ALA A 241 21.60 -19.85 -4.55
C ALA A 241 20.22 -19.52 -3.95
N HIS A 242 20.16 -18.61 -2.98
CA HIS A 242 18.90 -18.12 -2.42
C HIS A 242 18.05 -17.38 -3.47
N VAL A 243 18.66 -16.51 -4.29
CA VAL A 243 17.95 -15.88 -5.43
C VAL A 243 17.35 -16.96 -6.33
N GLU A 244 18.16 -17.94 -6.77
CA GLU A 244 17.68 -18.99 -7.67
C GLU A 244 16.58 -19.87 -7.06
N GLN A 245 16.65 -20.16 -5.76
CA GLN A 245 15.59 -20.90 -5.07
C GLN A 245 14.28 -20.11 -5.03
N ILE A 246 14.31 -18.81 -4.70
CA ILE A 246 13.10 -17.97 -4.71
C ILE A 246 12.51 -17.87 -6.11
N ARG A 247 13.37 -17.76 -7.14
CA ARG A 247 12.92 -17.80 -8.55
C ARG A 247 12.25 -19.13 -8.90
N ALA A 248 12.78 -20.26 -8.41
CA ALA A 248 12.17 -21.57 -8.59
C ALA A 248 10.82 -21.65 -7.88
N ASP A 249 10.72 -21.15 -6.65
CA ASP A 249 9.48 -21.13 -5.87
C ASP A 249 8.38 -20.32 -6.55
N ILE A 250 8.70 -19.13 -7.11
CA ILE A 250 7.75 -18.30 -7.87
C ILE A 250 7.25 -19.06 -9.10
N ARG A 251 8.16 -19.66 -9.88
CA ARG A 251 7.80 -20.44 -11.08
C ARG A 251 6.93 -21.65 -10.74
N GLU A 252 7.28 -22.36 -9.67
CA GLU A 252 6.55 -23.54 -9.25
C GLU A 252 5.17 -23.19 -8.70
N PHE A 253 5.06 -22.15 -7.87
CA PHE A 253 3.78 -21.64 -7.39
C PHE A 253 2.88 -21.22 -8.56
N LYS A 254 3.44 -20.50 -9.54
CA LYS A 254 2.75 -20.11 -10.78
C LYS A 254 2.24 -21.34 -11.54
N ARG A 255 3.09 -22.35 -11.75
CA ARG A 255 2.79 -23.58 -12.49
C ARG A 255 1.74 -24.44 -11.79
N GLN A 256 1.93 -24.73 -10.50
CA GLN A 256 1.03 -25.59 -9.71
C GLN A 256 -0.39 -25.02 -9.64
N ASN A 257 -0.53 -23.70 -9.61
CA ASN A 257 -1.82 -23.02 -9.48
C ASN A 257 -2.37 -22.50 -10.81
N SER A 258 -1.70 -22.78 -11.93
CA SER A 258 -2.07 -22.33 -13.29
C SER A 258 -2.27 -20.81 -13.37
N LEU A 259 -1.38 -20.04 -12.75
CA LEU A 259 -1.49 -18.60 -12.62
C LEU A 259 -0.92 -17.89 -13.86
N ASP A 260 -1.58 -16.82 -14.28
CA ASP A 260 -1.10 -15.94 -15.34
C ASP A 260 -0.06 -14.94 -14.77
N GLN A 261 -0.28 -14.50 -13.53
CA GLN A 261 0.50 -13.47 -12.85
C GLN A 261 0.78 -13.85 -11.39
N VAL A 262 1.94 -13.44 -10.87
CA VAL A 262 2.29 -13.54 -9.44
C VAL A 262 2.74 -12.17 -8.96
N ILE A 263 2.15 -11.70 -7.87
CA ILE A 263 2.57 -10.49 -7.16
C ILE A 263 3.23 -10.92 -5.85
N VAL A 264 4.39 -10.35 -5.55
CA VAL A 264 5.10 -10.62 -4.30
C VAL A 264 5.04 -9.39 -3.41
N VAL A 265 4.67 -9.57 -2.15
CA VAL A 265 4.63 -8.47 -1.17
C VAL A 265 5.43 -8.84 0.07
N TRP A 266 6.36 -7.96 0.47
CA TRP A 266 7.08 -8.09 1.73
C TRP A 266 6.22 -7.61 2.88
N THR A 267 5.90 -8.51 3.81
CA THR A 267 5.21 -8.21 5.07
C THR A 267 5.91 -8.88 6.27
N ALA A 268 7.18 -9.24 6.11
CA ALA A 268 8.02 -9.82 7.15
C ALA A 268 8.56 -8.74 8.09
N ASN A 269 9.41 -9.17 9.01
CA ASN A 269 10.10 -8.28 9.95
C ASN A 269 10.76 -7.09 9.26
N THR A 270 10.73 -5.94 9.94
CA THR A 270 11.50 -4.76 9.54
C THR A 270 12.99 -5.09 9.62
N GLU A 271 13.70 -4.94 8.50
CA GLU A 271 15.15 -5.06 8.48
C GLU A 271 15.81 -3.73 8.87
N ARG A 272 17.09 -3.78 9.27
CA ARG A 272 17.95 -2.59 9.28
C ARG A 272 18.12 -2.05 7.85
N TYR A 273 18.59 -0.81 7.73
CA TYR A 273 19.03 -0.31 6.43
C TYR A 273 20.33 -1.00 6.00
N SER A 274 20.44 -1.29 4.71
CA SER A 274 21.72 -1.53 4.05
C SER A 274 22.46 -0.22 3.81
N GLU A 275 23.77 -0.22 3.99
CA GLU A 275 24.63 0.89 3.57
C GLU A 275 24.67 0.98 2.04
N ILE A 276 24.63 2.21 1.50
CA ILE A 276 24.78 2.45 0.07
C ILE A 276 26.26 2.67 -0.23
N LEU A 277 26.87 1.68 -0.88
CA LEU A 277 28.32 1.60 -1.07
C LEU A 277 28.66 1.58 -2.58
N PRO A 278 29.51 2.52 -3.05
CA PRO A 278 30.02 2.50 -4.41
C PRO A 278 30.73 1.17 -4.74
N GLY A 279 30.46 0.60 -5.91
CA GLY A 279 31.02 -0.70 -6.30
C GLY A 279 30.33 -1.93 -5.70
N VAL A 280 29.31 -1.76 -4.86
CA VAL A 280 28.59 -2.85 -4.19
C VAL A 280 27.13 -2.89 -4.60
N ASN A 281 26.36 -1.83 -4.32
CA ASN A 281 24.91 -1.80 -4.55
C ASN A 281 24.40 -0.49 -5.18
N ASP A 282 25.34 0.27 -5.74
CA ASP A 282 25.13 1.54 -6.44
C ASP A 282 24.68 1.36 -7.90
N THR A 283 25.00 0.24 -8.53
CA THR A 283 24.56 -0.11 -9.90
C THR A 283 24.02 -1.53 -9.97
N ALA A 284 23.23 -1.83 -11.00
CA ALA A 284 22.65 -3.17 -11.19
C ALA A 284 23.74 -4.25 -11.30
N ASP A 285 24.80 -3.98 -12.05
CA ASP A 285 25.88 -4.95 -12.29
C ASP A 285 26.69 -5.19 -11.00
N ASN A 286 26.96 -4.13 -10.23
CA ASN A 286 27.61 -4.24 -8.93
C ASN A 286 26.75 -5.02 -7.93
N LEU A 287 25.43 -4.76 -7.90
CA LEU A 287 24.50 -5.46 -7.02
C LEU A 287 24.47 -6.97 -7.31
N LEU A 288 24.37 -7.36 -8.59
CA LEU A 288 24.39 -8.77 -8.98
C LEU A 288 25.73 -9.44 -8.62
N LYS A 289 26.85 -8.75 -8.86
CA LYS A 289 28.17 -9.24 -8.44
C LYS A 289 28.29 -9.38 -6.91
N SER A 290 27.71 -8.45 -6.15
CA SER A 290 27.66 -8.52 -4.69
C SER A 290 26.86 -9.71 -4.18
N VAL A 291 25.78 -10.09 -4.87
CA VAL A 291 25.03 -11.33 -4.59
C VAL A 291 25.91 -12.56 -4.82
N GLU A 292 26.63 -12.63 -5.95
CA GLU A 292 27.56 -13.74 -6.26
C GLU A 292 28.67 -13.87 -5.21
N GLN A 293 29.14 -12.74 -4.69
CA GLN A 293 30.21 -12.67 -3.69
C GLN A 293 29.72 -12.78 -2.23
N ASN A 294 28.42 -12.95 -2.01
CA ASN A 294 27.79 -13.00 -0.68
C ASN A 294 28.04 -11.75 0.18
N HIS A 295 28.15 -10.57 -0.43
CA HIS A 295 28.49 -9.33 0.27
C HIS A 295 27.50 -9.02 1.40
N ASP A 296 27.98 -8.62 2.58
CA ASP A 296 27.19 -8.47 3.81
C ASP A 296 25.99 -7.51 3.65
N GLU A 297 26.18 -6.38 2.96
CA GLU A 297 25.13 -5.37 2.74
C GLU A 297 24.01 -5.75 1.73
N VAL A 298 24.01 -6.99 1.22
CA VAL A 298 22.87 -7.54 0.45
C VAL A 298 21.87 -8.18 1.42
N SER A 299 20.74 -7.52 1.65
CA SER A 299 19.70 -8.00 2.58
C SER A 299 18.87 -9.16 2.00
N PRO A 300 18.15 -9.92 2.85
CA PRO A 300 17.12 -10.85 2.38
C PRO A 300 16.08 -10.17 1.49
N SER A 301 15.57 -8.99 1.86
CA SER A 301 14.59 -8.27 1.04
C SER A 301 15.13 -7.89 -0.34
N THR A 302 16.41 -7.53 -0.48
CA THR A 302 17.03 -7.28 -1.78
C THR A 302 17.18 -8.57 -2.59
N VAL A 303 17.49 -9.70 -1.95
CA VAL A 303 17.50 -11.02 -2.61
C VAL A 303 16.12 -11.38 -3.19
N PHE A 304 15.04 -11.15 -2.44
CA PHE A 304 13.67 -11.32 -2.94
C PHE A 304 13.35 -10.36 -4.08
N ALA A 305 13.72 -9.08 -3.96
CA ALA A 305 13.49 -8.09 -5.02
C ALA A 305 14.18 -8.48 -6.33
N ILE A 306 15.44 -8.93 -6.28
CA ILE A 306 16.19 -9.42 -7.45
C ILE A 306 15.47 -10.63 -8.08
N ALA A 307 15.10 -11.62 -7.27
CA ALA A 307 14.40 -12.80 -7.77
C ALA A 307 13.08 -12.44 -8.48
N CYS A 308 12.31 -11.51 -7.91
CA CYS A 308 11.05 -11.04 -8.50
C CYS A 308 11.27 -10.27 -9.80
N ILE A 309 12.28 -9.38 -9.85
CA ILE A 309 12.65 -8.64 -11.07
C ILE A 309 13.03 -9.62 -12.19
N LEU A 310 13.83 -10.64 -11.89
CA LEU A 310 14.28 -11.63 -12.88
C LEU A 310 13.15 -12.57 -13.36
N GLU A 311 12.11 -12.77 -12.55
CA GLU A 311 10.91 -13.54 -12.92
C GLU A 311 9.77 -12.66 -13.46
N ASN A 312 9.99 -11.35 -13.60
CA ASN A 312 8.96 -10.37 -13.97
C ASN A 312 7.69 -10.45 -13.10
N ALA A 313 7.87 -10.72 -11.81
CA ALA A 313 6.82 -10.67 -10.80
C ALA A 313 6.89 -9.31 -10.09
N PRO A 314 5.82 -8.49 -10.09
CA PRO A 314 5.81 -7.23 -9.35
C PRO A 314 6.14 -7.46 -7.86
N TYR A 315 7.07 -6.67 -7.33
CA TYR A 315 7.52 -6.77 -5.95
C TYR A 315 7.20 -5.50 -5.16
N VAL A 316 6.43 -5.63 -4.09
CA VAL A 316 6.06 -4.50 -3.22
C VAL A 316 6.67 -4.67 -1.83
N ASN A 317 7.46 -3.70 -1.39
CA ASN A 317 8.01 -3.66 -0.04
C ASN A 317 7.03 -2.98 0.93
N GLY A 318 6.42 -3.77 1.81
CA GLY A 318 5.52 -3.28 2.86
C GLY A 318 6.23 -2.87 4.16
N ALA A 319 7.55 -2.94 4.23
CA ALA A 319 8.35 -2.62 5.42
C ALA A 319 9.30 -1.43 5.14
N PRO A 320 9.93 -0.82 6.17
CA PRO A 320 10.61 0.46 6.03
C PRO A 320 12.08 0.38 5.62
N GLN A 321 12.68 -0.81 5.54
CA GLN A 321 14.07 -0.93 5.09
C GLN A 321 14.23 -0.48 3.63
N ASN A 322 15.43 0.00 3.28
CA ASN A 322 15.79 0.44 1.93
C ASN A 322 16.12 -0.72 0.98
N THR A 323 15.17 -1.66 0.80
CA THR A 323 15.31 -2.80 -0.11
C THR A 323 15.74 -2.38 -1.52
N PHE A 324 15.18 -1.25 -2.00
CA PHE A 324 15.43 -0.69 -3.32
C PHE A 324 16.67 0.23 -3.33
N VAL A 325 17.83 -0.34 -3.03
CA VAL A 325 19.13 0.30 -3.25
C VAL A 325 19.28 0.73 -4.73
N PRO A 326 20.13 1.71 -5.07
CA PRO A 326 20.22 2.24 -6.44
C PRO A 326 20.38 1.16 -7.52
N GLY A 327 21.23 0.15 -7.27
CA GLY A 327 21.41 -0.96 -8.20
C GLY A 327 20.16 -1.83 -8.39
N CYS A 328 19.29 -1.93 -7.39
CA CYS A 328 18.02 -2.66 -7.49
C CYS A 328 17.00 -1.88 -8.35
N ILE A 329 16.95 -0.55 -8.20
CA ILE A 329 16.13 0.31 -9.07
C ILE A 329 16.62 0.23 -10.52
N GLU A 330 17.93 0.35 -10.76
CA GLU A 330 18.50 0.22 -12.10
C GLU A 330 18.22 -1.17 -12.70
N LEU A 331 18.29 -2.24 -11.90
CA LEU A 331 17.95 -3.59 -12.35
C LEU A 331 16.47 -3.69 -12.77
N ALA A 332 15.56 -3.13 -11.98
CA ALA A 332 14.13 -3.08 -12.31
C ALA A 332 13.87 -2.26 -13.59
N GLU A 333 14.61 -1.17 -13.83
CA GLU A 333 14.54 -0.40 -15.07
C GLU A 333 15.03 -1.21 -16.28
N LYS A 334 16.19 -1.89 -16.16
CA LYS A 334 16.75 -2.74 -17.23
C LYS A 334 15.77 -3.86 -17.65
N HIS A 335 15.08 -4.45 -16.68
CA HIS A 335 14.11 -5.53 -16.92
C HIS A 335 12.68 -5.04 -17.20
N LYS A 336 12.41 -3.73 -17.09
CA LYS A 336 11.05 -3.15 -17.11
C LYS A 336 10.10 -3.85 -16.12
N ALA A 337 10.64 -4.32 -14.99
CA ALA A 337 9.90 -5.02 -13.94
C ALA A 337 9.37 -4.02 -12.92
N PHE A 338 8.22 -4.33 -12.32
CA PHE A 338 7.58 -3.42 -11.38
C PHE A 338 8.04 -3.61 -9.94
N ILE A 339 8.38 -2.49 -9.31
CA ILE A 339 8.68 -2.40 -7.88
C ILE A 339 7.85 -1.29 -7.24
N GLY A 340 7.53 -1.45 -5.95
CA GLY A 340 6.85 -0.42 -5.17
C GLY A 340 7.14 -0.56 -3.68
N GLY A 341 6.99 0.52 -2.93
CA GLY A 341 7.36 0.59 -1.52
C GLY A 341 7.60 2.05 -1.13
N ASP A 342 7.92 2.41 0.11
CA ASP A 342 8.21 1.53 1.25
C ASP A 342 7.29 1.81 2.46
N ASP A 343 7.14 0.80 3.32
CA ASP A 343 6.40 0.77 4.59
C ASP A 343 4.88 1.04 4.52
N LEU A 344 4.04 0.11 4.95
CA LEU A 344 2.57 0.28 4.89
C LEU A 344 2.07 1.52 5.64
N LYS A 345 1.35 2.43 4.97
CA LYS A 345 0.78 3.65 5.59
C LYS A 345 -0.52 3.33 6.35
N THR A 346 -0.38 2.72 7.54
CA THR A 346 -1.50 2.46 8.47
C THR A 346 -1.75 3.61 9.46
N GLY A 347 -2.82 3.48 10.24
CA GLY A 347 -3.16 4.22 11.47
C GLY A 347 -2.54 5.62 11.62
N GLN A 348 -1.54 5.74 12.50
CA GLN A 348 -0.91 7.01 12.88
C GLN A 348 -0.37 7.81 11.69
N THR A 349 0.46 7.21 10.83
CA THR A 349 1.11 7.98 9.75
C THR A 349 0.09 8.41 8.71
N LYS A 350 -0.93 7.59 8.44
CA LYS A 350 -2.02 7.95 7.54
C LYS A 350 -2.78 9.19 8.03
N VAL A 351 -3.11 9.23 9.32
CA VAL A 351 -3.74 10.40 9.96
C VAL A 351 -2.81 11.60 9.96
N LYS A 352 -1.52 11.42 10.26
CA LYS A 352 -0.51 12.48 10.25
C LYS A 352 -0.40 13.14 8.86
N SER A 353 -0.35 12.37 7.78
CA SER A 353 -0.32 12.92 6.41
C SER A 353 -1.52 13.85 6.15
N VAL A 354 -2.71 13.48 6.62
CA VAL A 354 -3.93 14.30 6.46
C VAL A 354 -3.87 15.55 7.33
N LEU A 355 -3.50 15.42 8.61
CA LEU A 355 -3.48 16.54 9.56
C LEU A 355 -2.40 17.56 9.22
N ALA A 356 -1.19 17.11 8.86
CA ALA A 356 -0.10 18.01 8.49
C ALA A 356 -0.47 18.82 7.23
N GLU A 357 -1.01 18.15 6.21
CA GLU A 357 -1.52 18.82 5.01
C GLU A 357 -2.64 19.81 5.34
N PHE A 358 -3.64 19.40 6.13
CA PHE A 358 -4.75 20.26 6.53
C PHE A 358 -4.26 21.53 7.23
N LEU A 359 -3.38 21.39 8.23
CA LEU A 359 -2.87 22.52 9.01
C LEU A 359 -2.12 23.51 8.10
N VAL A 360 -1.19 23.01 7.29
CA VAL A 360 -0.37 23.86 6.40
C VAL A 360 -1.23 24.54 5.33
N ASN A 361 -2.17 23.81 4.70
CA ASN A 361 -3.05 24.37 3.69
C ASN A 361 -4.06 25.38 4.28
N ALA A 362 -4.40 25.25 5.56
CA ALA A 362 -5.22 26.22 6.29
C ALA A 362 -4.42 27.45 6.77
N GLY A 363 -3.13 27.56 6.45
CA GLY A 363 -2.27 28.67 6.89
C GLY A 363 -1.89 28.59 8.37
N ILE A 364 -2.03 27.43 9.00
CA ILE A 364 -1.62 27.16 10.38
C ILE A 364 -0.23 26.55 10.34
N LYS A 365 0.71 27.06 11.15
CA LYS A 365 2.11 26.61 11.13
C LYS A 365 2.38 25.59 12.24
N PRO A 366 2.42 24.27 11.97
CA PRO A 366 3.00 23.31 12.89
C PRO A 366 4.41 23.73 13.33
N LEU A 367 4.61 23.81 14.64
CA LEU A 367 5.92 24.03 15.26
C LEU A 367 6.49 22.76 15.86
N SER A 368 5.63 21.86 16.34
CA SER A 368 6.05 20.58 16.89
C SER A 368 5.03 19.49 16.59
N ILE A 369 5.54 18.29 16.33
CA ILE A 369 4.80 17.05 16.15
C ILE A 369 5.50 15.99 17.01
N ALA A 370 4.88 15.59 18.12
CA ALA A 370 5.41 14.51 18.96
C ALA A 370 4.54 13.25 18.79
N SER A 371 5.10 12.20 18.20
CA SER A 371 4.39 10.97 17.82
C SER A 371 4.86 9.76 18.64
N TYR A 372 4.10 9.39 19.66
CA TYR A 372 4.37 8.22 20.50
C TYR A 372 3.55 7.01 20.02
N ASN A 373 4.15 5.82 20.11
CA ASN A 373 3.49 4.55 19.79
C ASN A 373 3.92 3.48 20.79
N HIS A 374 3.01 2.59 21.16
CA HIS A 374 3.38 1.30 21.72
C HIS A 374 2.47 0.18 21.22
N LEU A 375 3.06 -1.02 21.08
CA LEU A 375 2.41 -2.23 20.57
C LEU A 375 3.10 -3.47 21.14
N GLY A 376 2.38 -4.59 21.23
CA GLY A 376 2.81 -5.83 21.88
C GLY A 376 2.94 -7.04 20.96
N ASN A 377 2.70 -6.88 19.66
CA ASN A 377 2.86 -7.91 18.65
C ASN A 377 4.33 -8.10 18.23
N ASN A 378 4.59 -9.02 17.28
CA ASN A 378 5.96 -9.32 16.84
C ASN A 378 6.63 -8.15 16.11
N ASP A 379 5.87 -7.24 15.48
CA ASP A 379 6.43 -6.02 14.89
C ASP A 379 7.04 -5.15 16.00
N GLY A 380 6.29 -4.89 17.07
CA GLY A 380 6.80 -4.19 18.25
C GLY A 380 8.02 -4.87 18.87
N TYR A 381 8.02 -6.20 18.93
CA TYR A 381 9.14 -6.98 19.49
C TYR A 381 10.41 -6.85 18.64
N ASN A 382 10.30 -6.90 17.31
CA ASN A 382 11.43 -6.69 16.41
C ASN A 382 11.95 -5.23 16.45
N LEU A 383 11.03 -4.27 16.55
CA LEU A 383 11.35 -2.83 16.63
C LEU A 383 11.91 -2.40 17.99
N SER A 384 12.02 -3.30 18.98
CA SER A 384 12.72 -2.99 20.23
C SER A 384 14.24 -2.86 20.06
N SER A 385 14.78 -3.37 18.95
CA SER A 385 16.17 -3.19 18.56
C SER A 385 16.39 -1.86 17.83
N GLN A 386 17.45 -1.14 18.19
CA GLN A 386 17.73 0.22 17.70
C GLN A 386 17.93 0.28 16.18
N ARG A 387 18.61 -0.71 15.57
CA ARG A 387 18.89 -0.72 14.12
C ARG A 387 17.61 -0.85 13.29
N GLN A 388 16.68 -1.70 13.73
CA GLN A 388 15.37 -1.89 13.09
C GLN A 388 14.42 -0.71 13.38
N PHE A 389 14.46 -0.15 14.59
CA PHE A 389 13.74 1.08 14.92
C PHE A 389 14.14 2.25 14.00
N LYS A 390 15.44 2.38 13.69
CA LYS A 390 15.95 3.46 12.85
C LYS A 390 15.29 3.49 11.46
N SER A 391 15.05 2.32 10.87
CA SER A 391 14.32 2.19 9.59
C SER A 391 12.92 2.81 9.67
N LYS A 392 12.19 2.48 10.75
CA LYS A 392 10.83 2.99 10.99
C LYS A 392 10.81 4.47 11.37
N GLU A 393 11.85 4.96 12.04
CA GLU A 393 11.99 6.39 12.38
C GLU A 393 12.16 7.26 11.13
N ILE A 394 12.98 6.81 10.18
CA ILE A 394 13.23 7.56 8.93
C ILE A 394 11.94 7.69 8.11
N SER A 395 11.25 6.58 7.85
CA SER A 395 10.01 6.58 7.04
C SER A 395 8.84 7.33 7.70
N LYS A 396 8.78 7.38 9.03
CA LYS A 396 7.75 8.13 9.76
C LYS A 396 8.02 9.63 9.86
N SER A 397 9.28 10.07 9.74
CA SER A 397 9.66 11.49 9.85
C SER A 397 9.50 12.24 8.53
N SER A 398 9.83 11.61 7.39
CA SER A 398 9.79 12.25 6.07
C SER A 398 8.40 12.66 5.56
N VAL A 399 7.33 12.22 6.22
CA VAL A 399 5.95 12.37 5.75
C VAL A 399 5.41 13.82 5.79
N VAL A 400 6.14 14.74 6.42
CA VAL A 400 5.79 16.17 6.52
C VAL A 400 6.74 17.07 5.73
N ASP A 401 7.77 16.52 5.10
CA ASP A 401 8.82 17.29 4.42
C ASP A 401 8.23 18.08 3.23
N ASP A 402 7.38 17.43 2.41
CA ASP A 402 6.79 18.03 1.21
C ASP A 402 5.75 19.13 1.53
N CYS A 403 4.97 18.98 2.61
CA CYS A 403 4.05 20.04 3.01
C CYS A 403 4.78 21.27 3.55
N CYS A 404 5.89 21.09 4.28
CA CYS A 404 6.72 22.21 4.75
C CYS A 404 7.36 22.94 3.56
N ALA A 405 7.95 22.18 2.63
CA ALA A 405 8.58 22.74 1.42
C ALA A 405 7.60 23.50 0.51
N ALA A 406 6.33 23.07 0.47
CA ALA A 406 5.31 23.69 -0.37
C ALA A 406 4.87 25.09 0.12
N ASN A 407 5.12 25.47 1.37
CA ASN A 407 4.61 26.71 1.95
C ASN A 407 5.72 27.60 2.54
N HIS A 408 6.37 28.37 1.66
CA HIS A 408 7.44 29.31 2.02
C HIS A 408 6.99 30.50 2.88
N LEU A 409 5.67 30.71 3.04
CA LEU A 409 5.13 31.75 3.93
C LEU A 409 5.16 31.31 5.39
N LEU A 410 5.01 30.01 5.65
CA LEU A 410 5.05 29.45 6.99
C LEU A 410 6.46 28.96 7.35
N TYR A 411 7.18 28.35 6.40
CA TYR A 411 8.48 27.74 6.63
C TYR A 411 9.55 28.38 5.74
N LYS A 412 10.72 28.69 6.31
CA LYS A 412 11.86 29.11 5.49
C LYS A 412 12.27 27.97 4.55
N PRO A 413 12.41 28.22 3.24
CA PRO A 413 12.80 27.18 2.29
C PRO A 413 14.24 26.72 2.52
N ALA A 414 14.54 25.51 2.05
CA ALA A 414 15.91 25.01 1.96
C ALA A 414 16.80 25.95 1.12
N VAL A 415 18.07 26.09 1.50
CA VAL A 415 19.08 26.78 0.68
C VAL A 415 19.78 25.76 -0.23
N PRO A 416 19.64 25.84 -1.56
CA PRO A 416 20.29 24.91 -2.48
C PRO A 416 21.81 24.85 -2.28
N GLY A 417 22.37 23.64 -2.27
CA GLY A 417 23.82 23.41 -2.10
C GLY A 417 24.35 23.61 -0.67
N LYS A 418 23.56 24.18 0.25
CA LYS A 418 23.93 24.29 1.66
C LYS A 418 23.86 22.92 2.31
N LYS A 419 24.90 22.58 3.06
CA LYS A 419 24.94 21.39 3.92
C LYS A 419 24.87 21.83 5.38
N THR A 420 24.21 21.01 6.19
CA THR A 420 24.24 21.08 7.66
C THR A 420 25.66 20.81 8.17
N ALA A 421 25.91 21.10 9.45
CA ALA A 421 27.19 20.79 10.10
C ALA A 421 27.54 19.28 10.03
N GLU A 422 26.52 18.43 9.89
CA GLU A 422 26.63 16.98 9.74
C GLU A 422 26.76 16.53 8.26
N GLY A 423 26.92 17.45 7.32
CA GLY A 423 27.12 17.16 5.90
C GLY A 423 25.86 16.77 5.11
N LYS A 424 24.68 16.79 5.73
CA LYS A 424 23.38 16.52 5.08
C LYS A 424 22.88 17.76 4.35
N ALA A 425 22.13 17.57 3.27
CA ALA A 425 21.48 18.68 2.56
C ALA A 425 20.56 19.47 3.50
N ASP A 426 20.55 20.80 3.37
CA ASP A 426 19.60 21.67 4.05
C ASP A 426 18.18 21.32 3.61
N LYS A 427 17.31 21.04 4.58
CA LYS A 427 15.89 20.80 4.31
C LYS A 427 15.06 22.08 4.40
N GLY A 428 15.59 23.16 4.97
CA GLY A 428 14.80 24.34 5.34
C GLY A 428 14.15 24.19 6.72
N GLU A 429 13.26 25.10 7.07
CA GLU A 429 12.56 25.09 8.36
C GLU A 429 11.52 23.97 8.41
N HIS A 430 11.53 23.22 9.51
CA HIS A 430 10.64 22.10 9.78
C HIS A 430 10.13 22.21 11.22
N PRO A 431 8.96 21.64 11.56
CA PRO A 431 8.55 21.50 12.94
C PRO A 431 9.51 20.55 13.68
N ASP A 432 9.65 20.75 15.00
CA ASP A 432 10.28 19.78 15.88
C ASP A 432 9.51 18.45 15.80
N HIS A 433 10.13 17.41 15.24
CA HIS A 433 9.46 16.13 15.00
C HIS A 433 10.11 15.02 15.81
N CYS A 434 9.36 14.45 16.76
CA CYS A 434 9.80 13.30 17.55
C CYS A 434 8.94 12.07 17.25
N ILE A 435 9.58 10.91 17.08
CA ILE A 435 8.91 9.63 16.88
C ILE A 435 9.41 8.64 17.92
N VAL A 436 8.50 8.03 18.65
CA VAL A 436 8.80 7.01 19.66
C VAL A 436 7.98 5.77 19.39
N ILE A 437 8.62 4.60 19.47
CA ILE A 437 7.97 3.30 19.44
C ILE A 437 8.49 2.49 20.63
N LYS A 438 7.57 1.90 21.40
CA LYS A 438 7.91 1.03 22.53
C LYS A 438 7.20 -0.32 22.41
N TYR A 439 7.91 -1.37 22.78
CA TYR A 439 7.33 -2.69 22.89
C TYR A 439 6.60 -2.83 24.23
N GLN A 440 5.31 -3.11 24.18
CA GLN A 440 4.48 -3.32 25.37
C GLN A 440 3.63 -4.58 25.18
N PRO A 441 4.07 -5.75 25.66
CA PRO A 441 3.43 -7.04 25.37
C PRO A 441 1.92 -7.09 25.63
N ALA A 442 1.47 -6.40 26.69
CA ALA A 442 0.09 -6.45 27.15
C ALA A 442 -0.96 -5.95 26.14
N VAL A 443 -0.58 -5.07 25.20
CA VAL A 443 -1.52 -4.54 24.20
C VAL A 443 -1.60 -5.39 22.93
N GLY A 444 -0.72 -6.39 22.75
CA GLY A 444 -0.75 -7.25 21.57
C GLY A 444 -0.77 -6.47 20.24
N ASP A 445 -1.71 -6.81 19.35
CA ASP A 445 -1.90 -6.12 18.06
C ASP A 445 -2.64 -4.77 18.16
N GLN A 446 -3.23 -4.47 19.33
CA GLN A 446 -3.92 -3.22 19.65
C GLN A 446 -2.90 -2.10 19.90
N LYS A 447 -2.31 -1.62 18.81
CA LYS A 447 -1.39 -0.50 18.83
C LYS A 447 -2.07 0.75 19.36
N VAL A 448 -1.37 1.43 20.27
CA VAL A 448 -1.75 2.73 20.80
C VAL A 448 -0.82 3.78 20.22
N ALA A 449 -1.38 4.73 19.47
CA ALA A 449 -0.69 5.88 18.91
C ALA A 449 -1.20 7.17 19.56
N MET A 450 -0.28 8.03 19.98
CA MET A 450 -0.58 9.31 20.62
C MET A 450 0.26 10.40 19.95
N ASP A 451 -0.40 11.42 19.43
CA ASP A 451 0.24 12.53 18.72
C ASP A 451 -0.14 13.87 19.36
N ASP A 452 0.86 14.70 19.68
CA ASP A 452 0.71 16.10 20.08
C ASP A 452 1.20 16.99 18.93
N TYR A 453 0.26 17.71 18.32
CA TYR A 453 0.55 18.75 17.34
C TYR A 453 0.44 20.10 18.02
N THR A 454 1.55 20.84 18.07
CA THR A 454 1.57 22.22 18.55
C THR A 454 1.88 23.15 17.38
N SER A 455 0.98 24.10 17.13
CA SER A 455 1.04 25.01 15.99
C SER A 455 0.98 26.48 16.43
N GLU A 456 1.55 27.35 15.60
CA GLU A 456 1.41 28.80 15.70
C GLU A 456 0.23 29.30 14.85
N LEU A 457 -0.50 30.26 15.42
CA LEU A 457 -1.60 30.98 14.80
C LEU A 457 -1.25 32.46 14.66
N CYS A 458 -2.18 33.22 14.07
CA CYS A 458 -2.09 34.67 13.97
C CYS A 458 -1.75 35.34 15.33
N MET A 459 -0.97 36.41 15.28
CA MET A 459 -0.57 37.22 16.45
C MET A 459 0.13 36.43 17.58
N GLY A 460 0.81 35.33 17.26
CA GLY A 460 1.53 34.51 18.24
C GLY A 460 0.63 33.55 19.03
N GLY A 461 -0.63 33.39 18.62
CA GLY A 461 -1.55 32.41 19.20
C GLY A 461 -1.02 30.98 19.04
N ARG A 462 -1.53 30.06 19.87
CA ARG A 462 -1.16 28.64 19.82
C ARG A 462 -2.40 27.78 19.58
N ASN A 463 -2.25 26.77 18.73
CA ASN A 463 -3.19 25.67 18.60
C ASN A 463 -2.50 24.38 19.08
N ARG A 464 -3.22 23.55 19.83
CA ARG A 464 -2.75 22.21 20.22
C ARG A 464 -3.81 21.17 19.87
N LEU A 465 -3.42 20.13 19.14
CA LEU A 465 -4.26 18.98 18.82
C LEU A 465 -3.63 17.74 19.44
N TYR A 466 -4.39 17.08 20.31
CA TYR A 466 -4.04 15.78 20.87
C TYR A 466 -4.86 14.70 20.17
N VAL A 467 -4.18 13.77 19.52
CA VAL A 467 -4.82 12.65 18.81
C VAL A 467 -4.39 11.37 19.49
N THR A 468 -5.35 10.61 20.01
CA THR A 468 -5.12 9.24 20.47
C THR A 468 -5.84 8.30 19.52
N ASN A 469 -5.08 7.38 18.92
CA ASN A 469 -5.58 6.40 17.99
C ASN A 469 -5.30 4.99 18.50
N LEU A 470 -6.37 4.27 18.85
CA LEU A 470 -6.33 2.87 19.28
C LEU A 470 -6.73 2.02 18.08
N CYS A 471 -5.83 1.17 17.59
CA CYS A 471 -6.05 0.43 16.36
C CYS A 471 -5.48 -0.99 16.44
N GLU A 472 -6.23 -1.93 15.89
CA GLU A 472 -5.70 -3.25 15.50
C GLU A 472 -4.81 -3.05 14.26
N ASP A 473 -3.49 -3.12 14.43
CA ASP A 473 -2.54 -2.73 13.37
C ASP A 473 -2.68 -3.66 12.14
N SER A 474 -2.88 -4.95 12.37
CA SER A 474 -3.00 -5.95 11.30
C SER A 474 -4.32 -5.84 10.52
N LEU A 475 -5.42 -5.44 11.18
CA LEU A 475 -6.70 -5.17 10.50
C LEU A 475 -6.65 -3.87 9.69
N LEU A 476 -5.76 -2.93 10.02
CA LEU A 476 -5.49 -1.77 9.16
C LEU A 476 -4.51 -2.09 8.04
N ALA A 477 -3.53 -2.97 8.27
CA ALA A 477 -2.51 -3.34 7.29
C ALA A 477 -3.05 -4.28 6.19
N SER A 478 -3.87 -5.26 6.56
CA SER A 478 -4.35 -6.30 5.64
C SER A 478 -5.11 -5.74 4.42
N PRO A 479 -6.02 -4.76 4.55
CA PRO A 479 -6.66 -4.15 3.40
C PRO A 479 -5.70 -3.36 2.50
N LEU A 480 -4.62 -2.78 3.05
CA LEU A 480 -3.61 -2.10 2.25
C LEU A 480 -2.79 -3.10 1.42
N LEU A 481 -2.51 -4.29 1.95
CA LEU A 481 -1.86 -5.35 1.19
C LEU A 481 -2.73 -5.80 -0.01
N LEU A 482 -4.06 -5.85 0.16
CA LEU A 482 -4.99 -6.08 -0.95
C LEU A 482 -4.90 -4.96 -1.99
N ASP A 483 -4.97 -3.70 -1.56
CA ASP A 483 -4.91 -2.55 -2.45
C ASP A 483 -3.60 -2.53 -3.26
N LEU A 484 -2.47 -2.76 -2.59
CA LEU A 484 -1.15 -2.82 -3.23
C LEU A 484 -1.08 -3.96 -4.26
N THR A 485 -1.60 -5.13 -3.92
CA THR A 485 -1.60 -6.30 -4.80
C THR A 485 -2.45 -6.05 -6.05
N ILE A 486 -3.67 -5.55 -5.86
CA ILE A 486 -4.64 -5.35 -6.96
C ILE A 486 -4.17 -4.21 -7.88
N LEU A 487 -3.65 -3.11 -7.32
CA LEU A 487 -3.14 -2.01 -8.12
C LEU A 487 -1.84 -2.40 -8.84
N ALA A 488 -0.91 -3.13 -8.20
CA ALA A 488 0.29 -3.62 -8.87
C ALA A 488 -0.06 -4.56 -10.04
N GLU A 489 -1.04 -5.45 -9.85
CA GLU A 489 -1.57 -6.30 -10.93
C GLU A 489 -2.15 -5.44 -12.08
N LEU A 490 -3.02 -4.48 -11.77
CA LEU A 490 -3.63 -3.60 -12.77
C LEU A 490 -2.57 -2.87 -13.61
N MET A 491 -1.50 -2.38 -12.97
CA MET A 491 -0.41 -1.70 -13.66
C MET A 491 0.30 -2.60 -14.68
N THR A 492 0.32 -3.92 -14.48
CA THR A 492 0.89 -4.87 -15.45
C THR A 492 0.11 -4.98 -16.76
N ARG A 493 -1.15 -4.53 -16.76
CA ARG A 493 -2.04 -4.54 -17.93
C ARG A 493 -2.22 -3.18 -18.59
N ILE A 494 -1.59 -2.13 -18.05
CA ILE A 494 -1.68 -0.78 -18.59
C ILE A 494 -0.39 -0.47 -19.33
N THR A 495 -0.55 -0.10 -20.60
CA THR A 495 0.54 0.39 -21.46
C THR A 495 0.16 1.74 -22.05
N TYR A 496 1.16 2.49 -22.51
CA TYR A 496 0.94 3.81 -23.07
C TYR A 496 1.77 4.09 -24.33
N LYS A 497 1.36 5.12 -25.06
CA LYS A 497 2.13 5.81 -26.10
C LYS A 497 2.19 7.28 -25.75
N ALA A 498 3.34 7.93 -25.95
CA ALA A 498 3.51 9.33 -25.62
C ALA A 498 3.90 10.17 -26.85
N GLY A 499 2.94 10.91 -27.40
CA GLY A 499 3.09 11.69 -28.63
C GLY A 499 2.69 10.92 -29.90
N ALA A 500 2.53 11.67 -31.00
CA ALA A 500 2.02 11.14 -32.27
C ALA A 500 2.99 10.17 -32.97
N ASP A 501 4.29 10.30 -32.71
CA ASP A 501 5.34 9.51 -33.37
C ASP A 501 5.65 8.17 -32.66
N ASP A 502 5.07 7.93 -31.49
CA ASP A 502 5.31 6.70 -30.71
C ASP A 502 4.50 5.53 -31.27
N LYS A 503 5.20 4.63 -31.96
CA LYS A 503 4.56 3.51 -32.68
C LYS A 503 4.30 2.30 -31.77
N GLU A 504 5.04 2.16 -30.68
CA GLU A 504 5.01 0.97 -29.82
C GLU A 504 4.32 1.25 -28.48
N TRP A 505 3.63 0.24 -27.94
CA TRP A 505 3.04 0.33 -26.61
C TRP A 505 4.12 0.11 -25.56
N ASN A 506 4.35 1.10 -24.72
CA ASN A 506 5.34 1.06 -23.65
C ASN A 506 4.71 0.66 -22.33
N SER A 507 5.45 -0.12 -21.52
CA SER A 507 5.10 -0.38 -20.13
C SER A 507 5.21 0.91 -19.31
N MET A 508 4.45 0.99 -18.22
CA MET A 508 4.61 2.03 -17.21
C MET A 508 6.03 1.97 -16.61
N TYR A 509 6.47 3.08 -16.02
CA TYR A 509 7.78 3.12 -15.37
C TYR A 509 7.88 2.12 -14.20
N SER A 510 9.06 1.52 -14.01
CA SER A 510 9.29 0.40 -13.08
C SER A 510 8.90 0.71 -11.63
N VAL A 511 9.14 1.94 -11.15
CA VAL A 511 8.71 2.35 -9.79
C VAL A 511 7.26 2.80 -9.81
N LEU A 512 6.38 2.02 -9.18
CA LEU A 512 4.94 2.23 -9.14
C LEU A 512 4.52 3.27 -8.10
N SER A 513 4.83 4.55 -8.33
CA SER A 513 4.47 5.64 -7.41
C SER A 513 2.95 5.84 -7.22
N LEU A 514 2.09 5.26 -8.07
CA LEU A 514 0.63 5.26 -7.85
C LEU A 514 0.20 4.42 -6.64
N LEU A 515 1.08 3.58 -6.09
CA LEU A 515 0.86 2.83 -4.86
C LEU A 515 1.06 3.66 -3.58
N SER A 516 1.53 4.92 -3.71
CA SER A 516 1.94 5.78 -2.59
C SER A 516 0.87 6.04 -1.54
N TYR A 517 -0.43 5.94 -1.89
CA TYR A 517 -1.53 6.08 -0.93
C TYR A 517 -1.42 5.09 0.24
N SER A 518 -0.89 3.90 -0.03
CA SER A 518 -0.76 2.81 0.92
C SER A 518 0.66 2.71 1.53
N LEU A 519 1.57 3.64 1.24
CA LEU A 519 3.00 3.56 1.58
C LEU A 519 3.51 4.85 2.25
N LYS A 520 4.25 4.73 3.36
CA LYS A 520 4.69 5.87 4.20
C LYS A 520 5.82 6.66 3.56
N ALA A 521 6.79 5.95 2.98
CA ALA A 521 7.96 6.52 2.35
C ALA A 521 8.01 6.04 0.90
N PRO A 522 7.13 6.55 0.03
CA PRO A 522 7.00 6.01 -1.31
C PRO A 522 8.29 6.25 -2.11
N VAL A 523 8.79 5.18 -2.72
CA VAL A 523 9.85 5.23 -3.72
C VAL A 523 9.27 5.85 -4.99
N VAL A 524 10.03 6.75 -5.58
CA VAL A 524 9.67 7.48 -6.80
C VAL A 524 10.80 7.35 -7.82
N LYS A 525 10.53 7.79 -9.05
CA LYS A 525 11.53 7.84 -10.11
C LYS A 525 12.75 8.67 -9.64
N PRO A 526 13.99 8.18 -9.82
CA PRO A 526 15.18 8.96 -9.48
C PRO A 526 15.14 10.36 -10.12
N GLY A 527 15.45 11.38 -9.31
CA GLY A 527 15.38 12.79 -9.72
C GLY A 527 13.98 13.41 -9.68
N THR A 528 12.99 12.74 -9.11
CA THR A 528 11.66 13.32 -8.86
C THR A 528 11.36 13.40 -7.36
N ASP A 529 10.55 14.38 -6.97
CA ASP A 529 10.18 14.59 -5.58
C ASP A 529 9.06 13.65 -5.11
N VAL A 530 9.09 13.34 -3.82
CA VAL A 530 8.07 12.53 -3.16
C VAL A 530 6.85 13.41 -2.82
N VAL A 531 5.65 12.84 -2.98
CA VAL A 531 4.39 13.43 -2.50
C VAL A 531 3.83 12.55 -1.38
N ASN A 532 3.72 13.08 -0.16
CA ASN A 532 3.18 12.34 1.00
C ASN A 532 1.74 12.69 1.33
N SER A 533 1.24 13.84 0.85
CA SER A 533 -0.16 14.25 0.97
C SER A 533 -1.10 13.12 0.55
N LEU A 534 -1.90 12.64 1.49
CA LEU A 534 -2.77 11.48 1.27
C LEU A 534 -3.86 11.79 0.24
N ASN A 535 -4.38 13.03 0.25
CA ASN A 535 -5.42 13.45 -0.69
C ASN A 535 -4.87 13.58 -2.10
N ARG A 536 -3.67 14.14 -2.28
CA ARG A 536 -3.00 14.21 -3.59
C ARG A 536 -2.66 12.82 -4.12
N GLN A 537 -2.21 11.91 -3.27
CA GLN A 537 -1.96 10.52 -3.64
C GLN A 537 -3.24 9.80 -4.11
N ARG A 538 -4.36 9.97 -3.38
CA ARG A 538 -5.65 9.42 -3.81
C ARG A 538 -6.09 10.02 -5.14
N ALA A 539 -6.03 11.35 -5.28
CA ALA A 539 -6.42 12.04 -6.51
C ALA A 539 -5.58 11.59 -7.72
N ALA A 540 -4.28 11.39 -7.55
CA ALA A 540 -3.40 10.87 -8.60
C ALA A 540 -3.86 9.47 -9.06
N CYS A 541 -4.14 8.57 -8.13
CA CYS A 541 -4.61 7.22 -8.44
C CYS A 541 -5.97 7.25 -9.17
N THR A 542 -6.94 8.02 -8.66
CA THR A 542 -8.27 8.10 -9.27
C THR A 542 -8.25 8.80 -10.64
N ASN A 543 -7.49 9.88 -10.79
CA ASN A 543 -7.37 10.60 -12.05
C ASN A 543 -6.60 9.80 -13.10
N PHE A 544 -5.62 8.98 -12.70
CA PHE A 544 -4.96 8.06 -13.62
C PHE A 544 -5.92 7.03 -14.21
N MET A 545 -6.82 6.45 -13.40
CA MET A 545 -7.83 5.53 -13.91
C MET A 545 -8.86 6.24 -14.81
N ARG A 546 -9.22 7.49 -14.49
CA ARG A 546 -10.06 8.33 -15.36
C ARG A 546 -9.38 8.59 -16.71
N ALA A 547 -8.07 8.83 -16.72
CA ALA A 547 -7.28 8.99 -17.95
C ALA A 547 -7.30 7.72 -18.82
N CYS A 548 -7.23 6.54 -18.21
CA CYS A 548 -7.39 5.25 -18.91
C CYS A 548 -8.78 5.05 -19.54
N LEU A 549 -9.77 5.86 -19.13
CA LEU A 549 -11.11 5.92 -19.72
C LEU A 549 -11.35 7.20 -20.53
N GLY A 550 -10.30 7.97 -20.86
CA GLY A 550 -10.43 9.23 -21.63
C GLY A 550 -11.22 10.33 -20.92
N LEU A 551 -11.46 10.19 -19.61
CA LEU A 551 -12.15 11.19 -18.79
C LEU A 551 -11.17 12.21 -18.23
N ALA A 552 -11.59 13.47 -18.18
CA ALA A 552 -10.81 14.53 -17.54
C ALA A 552 -10.63 14.27 -16.03
N PRO A 553 -9.54 14.78 -15.42
CA PRO A 553 -9.38 14.80 -13.97
C PRO A 553 -10.58 15.44 -13.27
N GLU A 554 -10.88 14.98 -12.05
CA GLU A 554 -11.81 15.75 -11.22
C GLU A 554 -11.17 17.07 -10.77
N SER A 555 -11.93 18.15 -10.87
CA SER A 555 -11.48 19.52 -10.62
C SER A 555 -12.30 20.24 -9.55
N ASP A 556 -13.50 19.73 -9.22
CA ASP A 556 -14.45 20.37 -8.29
C ASP A 556 -14.73 21.86 -8.60
N LEU A 557 -14.54 22.28 -9.86
CA LEU A 557 -14.87 23.62 -10.33
C LEU A 557 -16.37 23.88 -10.29
N LEU A 558 -17.20 22.85 -10.51
CA LEU A 558 -18.68 22.90 -10.48
C LEU A 558 -19.25 24.12 -11.23
N LEU A 559 -18.67 24.45 -12.40
CA LEU A 559 -19.00 25.67 -13.14
C LEU A 559 -20.48 25.74 -13.50
N GLU A 560 -21.10 24.60 -13.78
CA GLU A 560 -22.54 24.46 -14.02
C GLU A 560 -23.42 25.01 -12.89
N THR A 561 -22.88 25.15 -11.67
CA THR A 561 -23.55 25.76 -10.52
C THR A 561 -23.05 27.18 -10.20
N ARG A 562 -21.98 27.63 -10.86
CA ARG A 562 -21.28 28.89 -10.58
C ARG A 562 -21.35 29.90 -11.73
N VAL A 563 -21.92 29.52 -12.88
CA VAL A 563 -22.17 30.40 -14.02
C VAL A 563 -23.67 30.44 -14.34
N TRP A 564 -24.09 31.47 -15.07
CA TRP A 564 -25.50 31.75 -15.41
C TRP A 564 -26.10 30.78 -16.42
#